data_AF-A0A0F8YS90-F1
#
_entry.id   AF-A0A0F8YS90-F1
#
_cell.length_a   1.000
_cell.length_b   1.000
_cell.length_c   1.000
_cell.angle_alpha   90.00
_cell.angle_beta   90.00
_cell.angle_gamma   90.00
#
_symmetry.space_group_name_H-M   'P 1'
#
loop_
_entity.id
_entity.type
_entity.pdbx_description
1 polymer ?
#
loop_
_entity_poly.entity_id
_entity_poly.type
_entity_poly.pdbx_seq_one_letter_code
_entity_poly.pdbx_strand_id
1 'polypeptide(L)'
;MQKSRFVQQRMPADCGVAALAMFLGRSYEDIARHCSGAELVQYGLAWSRERHICGLFKVKVEVVDSSLVDWRRAAVLTVPSLNDDKGQTHAVYWDGRRAWDPQHGREGYAAYTNQRAKEFTITAVRRVK
;
A
#
# COMPACT_ATOMS: atom_id res chain seq x y z
N MET A 1 12.67 -7.76 14.21
CA MET A 1 11.90 -7.04 13.17
C MET A 1 12.88 -6.43 12.19
N GLN A 2 12.85 -6.80 10.91
CA GLN A 2 13.59 -6.07 9.88
C GLN A 2 13.05 -4.64 9.80
N LYS A 3 13.93 -3.63 9.74
CA LYS A 3 13.52 -2.25 9.48
C LYS A 3 12.96 -2.20 8.05
N SER A 4 11.67 -1.88 7.88
CA SER A 4 11.11 -1.62 6.56
C SER A 4 11.82 -0.40 5.95
N ARG A 5 12.51 -0.60 4.83
CA ARG A 5 13.10 0.48 4.04
C ARG A 5 11.96 1.16 3.27
N PHE A 6 11.91 2.49 3.31
CA PHE A 6 10.93 3.25 2.51
C PHE A 6 11.09 2.91 1.03
N VAL A 7 9.97 2.64 0.35
CA VAL A 7 9.89 2.40 -1.09
C VAL A 7 8.98 3.45 -1.69
N GLN A 8 9.54 4.32 -2.53
CA GLN A 8 8.78 5.33 -3.26
C GLN A 8 8.11 4.69 -4.48
N GLN A 9 6.86 5.08 -4.77
CA GLN A 9 6.21 4.68 -6.02
C GLN A 9 6.88 5.39 -7.20
N ARG A 10 6.91 4.77 -8.38
CA ARG A 10 7.68 5.25 -9.54
C ARG A 10 6.81 5.68 -10.71
N MET A 11 5.59 5.14 -10.77
CA MET A 11 4.60 5.42 -11.79
C MET A 11 3.40 6.15 -11.18
N PRO A 12 2.41 6.56 -11.99
CA PRO A 12 1.20 7.20 -11.45
C PRO A 12 0.35 6.25 -10.60
N ALA A 13 0.23 4.97 -11.00
CA ALA A 13 -0.75 4.03 -10.42
C ALA A 13 -0.13 2.91 -9.56
N ASP A 14 1.17 2.90 -9.34
CA ASP A 14 1.89 1.80 -8.67
C ASP A 14 2.04 1.98 -7.14
N CYS A 15 1.18 2.79 -6.51
CA CYS A 15 1.20 2.97 -5.05
C CYS A 15 1.05 1.63 -4.31
N GLY A 16 0.19 0.74 -4.78
CA GLY A 16 0.01 -0.61 -4.24
C GLY A 16 1.27 -1.47 -4.32
N VAL A 17 2.07 -1.33 -5.39
CA VAL A 17 3.34 -2.04 -5.56
C VAL A 17 4.34 -1.62 -4.51
N ALA A 18 4.53 -0.32 -4.32
CA ALA A 18 5.44 0.22 -3.31
C ALA A 18 4.99 -0.13 -1.88
N ALA A 19 3.68 -0.04 -1.58
CA ALA A 19 3.13 -0.41 -0.29
C ALA A 19 3.31 -1.92 0.01
N LEU A 20 3.06 -2.78 -0.98
CA LEU A 20 3.30 -4.22 -0.86
C LEU A 20 4.79 -4.55 -0.69
N ALA A 21 5.69 -3.85 -1.39
CA ALA A 21 7.13 -4.04 -1.23
C ALA A 21 7.56 -3.78 0.22
N MET A 22 7.09 -2.68 0.81
CA MET A 22 7.34 -2.37 2.23
C MET A 22 6.69 -3.40 3.17
N PHE A 23 5.45 -3.82 2.90
CA PHE A 23 4.72 -4.78 3.72
C PHE A 23 5.30 -6.20 3.69
N LEU A 24 5.88 -6.60 2.55
CA LEU A 24 6.48 -7.91 2.35
C LEU A 24 7.98 -7.95 2.64
N GLY A 25 8.61 -6.78 2.85
CA GLY A 25 10.06 -6.67 3.01
C GLY A 25 10.82 -7.06 1.75
N ARG A 26 10.31 -6.65 0.59
CA ARG A 26 10.86 -6.95 -0.75
C ARG A 26 11.29 -5.68 -1.47
N SER A 27 12.08 -5.84 -2.53
CA SER A 27 12.37 -4.73 -3.43
C SER A 27 11.12 -4.33 -4.22
N TYR A 28 11.10 -3.11 -4.77
CA TYR A 28 10.05 -2.69 -5.69
C TYR A 28 9.99 -3.64 -6.90
N GLU A 29 11.15 -3.98 -7.46
CA GLU A 29 11.33 -4.82 -8.63
C GLU A 29 10.79 -6.24 -8.42
N ASP A 30 11.00 -6.81 -7.23
CA ASP A 30 10.45 -8.12 -6.85
C ASP A 30 8.93 -8.16 -6.91
N ILE A 31 8.26 -7.04 -6.61
CA ILE A 31 6.81 -6.93 -6.67
C ILE A 31 6.36 -6.57 -8.09
N ALA A 32 6.97 -5.54 -8.69
CA ALA A 32 6.58 -4.98 -9.98
C ALA A 32 6.64 -6.00 -11.12
N ARG A 33 7.58 -6.96 -11.08
CA ARG A 33 7.66 -8.04 -12.09
C ARG A 33 6.44 -8.97 -12.14
N HIS A 34 5.60 -8.94 -11.11
CA HIS A 34 4.36 -9.70 -11.04
C HIS A 34 3.15 -8.90 -11.52
N CYS A 35 3.35 -7.64 -11.93
CA CYS A 35 2.33 -6.72 -12.41
C CYS A 35 2.47 -6.50 -13.92
N SER A 36 1.34 -6.28 -14.58
CA SER A 36 1.27 -5.82 -15.96
C SER A 36 1.60 -4.33 -16.06
N GLY A 37 2.02 -3.87 -17.25
CA GLY A 37 2.24 -2.43 -17.48
C GLY A 37 1.00 -1.58 -17.22
N ALA A 38 -0.20 -2.10 -17.50
CA ALA A 38 -1.45 -1.40 -17.26
C ALA A 38 -1.75 -1.21 -15.76
N GLU A 39 -1.44 -2.21 -14.92
CA GLU A 39 -1.52 -2.08 -13.45
C GLU A 39 -0.54 -1.02 -12.94
N LEU A 40 0.66 -0.94 -13.51
CA LEU A 40 1.67 0.04 -13.07
C LEU A 40 1.33 1.48 -13.46
N VAL A 41 0.74 1.68 -14.64
CA VAL A 41 0.61 3.02 -15.24
C VAL A 41 -0.81 3.60 -15.13
N GLN A 42 -1.85 2.76 -15.17
CA GLN A 42 -3.23 3.25 -15.33
C GLN A 42 -4.18 2.80 -14.22
N TYR A 43 -4.17 1.53 -13.85
CA TYR A 43 -5.26 0.95 -13.05
C TYR A 43 -4.91 0.73 -11.57
N GLY A 44 -3.62 0.61 -11.25
CA GLY A 44 -3.18 0.18 -9.93
C GLY A 44 -3.52 -1.27 -9.64
N LEU A 45 -3.46 -1.65 -8.36
CA LEU A 45 -3.73 -3.01 -7.91
C LEU A 45 -5.09 -3.09 -7.23
N ALA A 46 -5.95 -3.98 -7.74
CA ALA A 46 -7.13 -4.41 -7.02
C ALA A 46 -6.75 -5.36 -5.87
N TRP A 47 -7.57 -5.45 -4.81
CA TRP A 47 -7.30 -6.32 -3.66
C TRP A 47 -7.07 -7.80 -4.02
N SER A 48 -7.75 -8.31 -5.06
CA SER A 48 -7.54 -9.68 -5.54
C SER A 48 -6.11 -9.89 -6.06
N ARG A 49 -5.55 -8.88 -6.71
CA ARG A 49 -4.17 -8.86 -7.20
C ARG A 49 -3.17 -8.70 -6.06
N GLU A 50 -3.43 -7.82 -5.10
CA GLU A 50 -2.60 -7.69 -3.91
C GLU A 50 -2.51 -9.02 -3.12
N ARG A 51 -3.67 -9.68 -2.93
CA ARG A 51 -3.74 -11.00 -2.29
C ARG A 51 -2.99 -12.07 -3.08
N HIS A 52 -3.15 -12.09 -4.41
CA HIS A 52 -2.42 -13.02 -5.27
C HIS A 52 -0.91 -12.84 -5.13
N ILE A 53 -0.41 -11.60 -5.23
CA ILE A 53 1.02 -11.28 -5.08
C ILE A 53 1.53 -11.69 -3.70
N CYS A 54 0.81 -11.37 -2.61
CA CYS A 54 1.17 -11.84 -1.26
C CYS A 54 1.30 -13.38 -1.20
N GLY A 55 0.41 -14.10 -1.89
CA GLY A 55 0.44 -15.55 -2.01
C GLY A 55 1.72 -16.10 -2.67
N LEU A 56 2.25 -15.42 -3.69
CA LEU A 56 3.53 -15.79 -4.33
C LEU A 56 4.70 -15.78 -3.32
N PHE A 57 4.61 -14.94 -2.29
CA PHE A 57 5.59 -14.87 -1.20
C PHE A 57 5.20 -15.70 0.03
N LYS A 58 4.23 -16.61 -0.10
CA LYS A 58 3.71 -17.46 0.98
C LYS A 58 3.16 -16.66 2.18
N VAL A 59 2.66 -15.44 1.92
CA VAL A 59 2.05 -14.59 2.93
C VAL A 59 0.54 -14.64 2.78
N LYS A 60 -0.14 -15.24 3.76
CA LYS A 60 -1.61 -15.23 3.82
C LYS A 60 -2.10 -13.88 4.31
N VAL A 61 -3.03 -13.29 3.57
CA VAL A 61 -3.62 -11.99 3.87
C VAL A 61 -5.14 -12.00 3.79
N GLU A 62 -5.74 -11.07 4.52
CA GLU A 62 -7.15 -10.73 4.44
C GLU A 62 -7.33 -9.22 4.30
N VAL A 63 -8.44 -8.85 3.67
CA VAL A 63 -8.91 -7.46 3.61
C VAL A 63 -9.89 -7.28 4.76
N VAL A 64 -9.69 -6.24 5.55
CA VAL A 64 -10.57 -5.88 6.66
C VAL A 64 -11.03 -4.44 6.54
N ASP A 65 -12.19 -4.14 7.13
CA ASP A 65 -12.65 -2.76 7.32
C ASP A 65 -11.73 -1.99 8.29
N SER A 66 -11.72 -0.67 8.16
CA SER A 66 -10.98 0.26 9.03
C SER A 66 -11.16 0.02 10.53
N SER A 67 -12.37 -0.35 10.97
CA SER A 67 -12.70 -0.63 12.38
C SER A 67 -12.02 -1.88 12.94
N LEU A 68 -11.55 -2.78 12.06
CA LEU A 68 -10.92 -4.05 12.41
C LEU A 68 -9.39 -4.02 12.25
N VAL A 69 -8.82 -2.86 11.91
CA VAL A 69 -7.37 -2.72 11.76
C VAL A 69 -6.69 -2.77 13.13
N ASP A 70 -5.78 -3.73 13.32
CA ASP A 70 -4.87 -3.73 14.45
C ASP A 70 -3.71 -2.76 14.18
N TRP A 71 -3.87 -1.53 14.66
CA TRP A 71 -2.91 -0.45 14.46
C TRP A 71 -1.53 -0.69 15.07
N ARG A 72 -1.31 -1.77 15.82
CA ARG A 72 -0.01 -2.17 16.35
C ARG A 72 0.77 -3.08 15.38
N ARG A 73 0.13 -3.54 14.30
CA ARG A 73 0.69 -4.47 13.32
C ARG A 73 0.81 -3.82 11.96
N ALA A 74 1.70 -4.36 11.14
CA ALA A 74 1.88 -3.89 9.78
C ALA A 74 0.66 -4.21 8.90
N ALA A 75 0.30 -3.27 8.02
CA ALA A 75 -0.80 -3.39 7.07
C ALA A 75 -0.54 -2.54 5.82
N VAL A 76 -1.21 -2.86 4.72
CA VAL A 76 -1.39 -1.92 3.59
C VAL A 76 -2.77 -1.33 3.72
N LEU A 77 -2.86 0.00 3.79
CA LEU A 77 -4.10 0.74 3.94
C LEU A 77 -4.59 1.21 2.57
N THR A 78 -5.87 1.05 2.30
CA THR A 78 -6.56 1.72 1.20
C THR A 78 -7.19 2.99 1.76
N VAL A 79 -6.80 4.13 1.22
CA VAL A 79 -7.29 5.48 1.57
C VAL A 79 -7.78 6.19 0.30
N PRO A 80 -8.60 7.25 0.39
CA PRO A 80 -8.85 8.12 -0.75
C PRO A 80 -7.55 8.71 -1.31
N SER A 81 -7.47 8.98 -2.61
CA SER A 81 -6.34 9.73 -3.16
C SER A 81 -6.44 11.20 -2.76
N LEU A 82 -5.34 11.80 -2.30
CA LEU A 82 -5.26 13.25 -2.06
C LEU A 82 -5.01 14.06 -3.34
N ASN A 83 -4.68 13.37 -4.44
CA ASN A 83 -4.19 13.97 -5.69
C ASN A 83 -5.11 13.66 -6.88
N ASP A 84 -6.32 13.19 -6.62
CA ASP A 84 -7.35 12.91 -7.62
C ASP A 84 -8.71 13.35 -7.08
N ASP A 85 -9.48 14.07 -7.90
CA ASP A 85 -10.81 14.58 -7.58
C ASP A 85 -11.94 13.63 -8.02
N LYS A 86 -11.60 12.52 -8.70
CA LYS A 86 -12.53 11.52 -9.22
C LYS A 86 -12.82 10.39 -8.24
N GLY A 87 -12.35 10.52 -7.00
CA GLY A 87 -12.59 9.55 -5.94
C GLY A 87 -11.76 8.27 -6.08
N GLN A 88 -10.61 8.32 -6.77
CA GLN A 88 -9.70 7.19 -6.80
C GLN A 88 -9.11 6.90 -5.42
N THR A 89 -8.63 5.67 -5.24
CA THR A 89 -7.98 5.24 -3.99
C THR A 89 -6.46 5.23 -4.11
N HIS A 90 -5.79 5.25 -2.97
CA HIS A 90 -4.35 5.23 -2.82
C HIS A 90 -3.94 4.19 -1.77
N ALA A 91 -2.76 3.60 -1.94
CA ALA A 91 -2.23 2.60 -1.03
C ALA A 91 -1.10 3.19 -0.17
N VAL A 92 -1.23 3.04 1.15
CA VAL A 92 -0.27 3.52 2.15
C VAL A 92 0.21 2.36 3.00
N TYR A 93 1.51 2.28 3.28
CA TYR A 93 2.03 1.25 4.18
C TYR A 93 1.97 1.71 5.64
N TRP A 94 1.41 0.90 6.53
CA TRP A 94 1.45 1.09 7.97
C TRP A 94 2.42 0.09 8.60
N ASP A 95 3.40 0.55 9.36
CA ASP A 95 4.42 -0.32 9.97
C ASP A 95 4.08 -0.82 11.39
N GLY A 96 2.89 -0.48 11.90
CA GLY A 96 2.47 -0.71 13.29
C GLY A 96 2.71 0.49 14.21
N ARG A 97 3.33 1.58 13.72
CA ARG A 97 3.60 2.81 14.47
C ARG A 97 3.31 4.06 13.67
N ARG A 98 3.65 4.07 12.39
CA ARG A 98 3.49 5.21 11.48
C ARG A 98 3.11 4.78 10.07
N ALA A 99 2.58 5.75 9.33
CA ALA A 99 2.24 5.62 7.93
C ALA A 99 3.45 6.00 7.06
N TRP A 100 3.57 5.28 5.95
CA TRP A 100 4.57 5.48 4.91
C TRP A 100 3.84 5.59 3.59
N ASP A 101 3.62 6.82 3.16
CA ASP A 101 2.99 7.12 1.89
C ASP A 101 4.04 7.03 0.75
N PRO A 102 3.86 6.14 -0.25
CA PRO A 102 4.75 6.05 -1.39
C PRO A 102 4.91 7.33 -2.23
N GLN A 103 4.02 8.30 -2.10
CA GLN A 103 4.11 9.63 -2.75
C GLN A 103 4.99 10.62 -1.98
N HIS A 104 5.37 10.31 -0.74
CA HIS A 104 6.17 11.23 0.06
C HIS A 104 7.44 11.67 -0.67
N GLY A 105 7.67 12.99 -0.73
CA GLY A 105 8.82 13.59 -1.39
C GLY A 105 8.71 13.74 -2.91
N ARG A 106 7.58 13.40 -3.54
CA ARG A 106 7.35 13.68 -4.97
C ARG A 106 6.87 15.12 -5.15
N GLU A 107 7.53 15.87 -6.04
CA GLU A 107 7.16 17.24 -6.37
C GLU A 107 5.74 17.29 -6.96
N GLY A 108 4.91 18.21 -6.46
CA GLY A 108 3.52 18.38 -6.92
C GLY A 108 2.52 17.37 -6.36
N TYR A 109 2.93 16.46 -5.47
CA TYR A 109 2.02 15.47 -4.85
C TYR A 109 1.88 15.70 -3.34
N ALA A 110 0.63 15.71 -2.88
CA ALA A 110 0.31 15.59 -1.46
C ALA A 110 0.54 14.15 -0.98
N ALA A 111 0.90 13.98 0.28
CA ALA A 111 1.12 12.67 0.89
C ALA A 111 0.45 12.59 2.26
N TYR A 112 0.00 11.39 2.64
CA TYR A 112 -0.61 11.11 3.92
C TYR A 112 0.37 11.23 5.08
N THR A 113 -0.09 11.86 6.15
CA THR A 113 0.54 11.80 7.48
C THR A 113 -0.02 10.62 8.28
N ASN A 114 0.60 10.31 9.43
CA ASN A 114 0.15 9.23 10.31
C ASN A 114 -1.32 9.35 10.72
N GLN A 115 -1.73 10.54 11.15
CA GLN A 115 -3.08 10.77 11.66
C GLN A 115 -4.11 10.65 10.54
N ARG A 116 -3.87 11.32 9.41
CA ARG A 116 -4.79 11.28 8.27
C ARG A 116 -4.90 9.87 7.69
N ALA A 117 -3.80 9.12 7.60
CA ALA A 117 -3.86 7.74 7.09
C ALA A 117 -4.83 6.89 7.92
N LYS A 118 -4.81 7.02 9.24
CA LYS A 118 -5.74 6.32 10.14
C LYS A 118 -7.18 6.77 9.97
N GLU A 119 -7.40 8.09 10.01
CA GLU A 119 -8.74 8.69 9.94
C GLU A 119 -9.47 8.37 8.64
N PHE A 120 -8.74 8.30 7.53
CA PHE A 120 -9.29 8.10 6.19
C PHE A 120 -9.10 6.69 5.65
N THR A 121 -8.64 5.72 6.46
CA THR A 121 -8.57 4.33 6.01
C THR A 121 -9.97 3.82 5.72
N ILE A 122 -10.15 3.26 4.52
CA ILE A 122 -11.39 2.60 4.09
C ILE A 122 -11.28 1.12 4.46
N THR A 123 -10.24 0.46 3.94
CA THR A 123 -9.92 -0.94 4.21
C THR A 123 -8.43 -1.12 4.42
N ALA A 124 -8.03 -2.29 4.94
CA ALA A 124 -6.63 -2.66 5.03
C ALA A 124 -6.39 -4.12 4.66
N VAL A 125 -5.26 -4.38 3.99
CA VAL A 125 -4.69 -5.72 3.84
C VAL A 125 -3.78 -5.99 5.02
N ARG A 126 -4.06 -7.07 5.77
CA ARG A 126 -3.25 -7.52 6.91
C ARG A 126 -2.90 -8.99 6.82
N ARG A 127 -1.84 -9.40 7.53
CA ARG A 127 -1.42 -10.81 7.63
C ARG A 127 -2.39 -11.60 8.50
N VAL A 128 -2.84 -12.75 7.98
CA VAL A 128 -3.54 -13.76 8.77
C VAL A 128 -2.53 -14.42 9.72
N LYS A 129 -2.93 -14.68 10.97
CA LYS A 129 -2.10 -15.39 11.94
C LYS A 129 -1.93 -16.86 11.58
#